data_AF-A0A1H7E4H7-F1
#
_entry.id   AF-A0A1H7E4H7-F1
#
_cell.length_a   1.000
_cell.length_b   1.000
_cell.length_c   1.000
_cell.angle_alpha   90.00
_cell.angle_beta   90.00
_cell.angle_gamma   90.00
#
_symmetry.space_group_name_H-M   'P 1'
#
loop_
_entity.id
_entity.type
_entity.pdbx_description
1 polymer ?
#
loop_
_entity_poly.entity_id
_entity_poly.type
_entity_poly.pdbx_seq_one_letter_code
_entity_poly.pdbx_strand_id
1 'polypeptide(L)'
;MAAALLGQRLPGAIVRSAGLAAVVGEPAVSEVIALLALRGIDLFSHRAVQVTRSMCDEADLILVMSRAQRHSLHDVFPHTRGKVFLLGDGGDVADPYGQSDAHFNASFDVIDRSIEQWARRLESESSVQPTVTDRRIGCTPHAIDHSAARAEAGA
;
A
#
# COMPACT_ATOMS: atom_id res chain seq x y z
N MET A 1 -0.55 -14.95 4.82
CA MET A 1 -1.29 -15.37 3.61
C MET A 1 -1.44 -14.23 2.58
N ALA A 2 -2.25 -13.20 2.84
CA ALA A 2 -2.51 -12.12 1.89
C ALA A 2 -1.22 -11.46 1.33
N ALA A 3 -0.28 -11.09 2.21
CA ALA A 3 1.00 -10.50 1.78
C ALA A 3 1.81 -11.41 0.83
N ALA A 4 1.77 -12.73 1.05
CA ALA A 4 2.51 -13.68 0.23
C ALA A 4 1.88 -13.81 -1.17
N LEU A 5 0.54 -13.89 -1.23
CA LEU A 5 -0.20 -13.92 -2.50
C LEU A 5 0.00 -12.61 -3.29
N LEU A 6 -0.05 -11.46 -2.63
CA LEU A 6 0.16 -10.17 -3.30
C LEU A 6 1.60 -10.03 -3.81
N GLY A 7 2.59 -10.42 -3.00
CA GLY A 7 4.00 -10.38 -3.40
C GLY A 7 4.31 -11.29 -4.58
N GLN A 8 3.65 -12.46 -4.69
CA GLN A 8 3.78 -13.33 -5.87
C GLN A 8 3.26 -12.65 -7.15
N ARG A 9 2.20 -11.83 -7.04
CA ARG A 9 1.60 -11.12 -8.19
C ARG A 9 2.34 -9.84 -8.54
N LEU A 10 2.95 -9.18 -7.56
CA LEU A 10 3.63 -7.89 -7.72
C LEU A 10 5.12 -8.02 -7.35
N PRO A 11 5.94 -8.68 -8.19
CA PRO A 11 7.35 -8.93 -7.87
C PRO A 11 8.20 -7.66 -7.73
N GLY A 12 7.73 -6.53 -8.26
CA GLY A 12 8.37 -5.22 -8.12
C GLY A 12 7.97 -4.45 -6.85
N ALA A 13 7.00 -4.94 -6.08
CA ALA A 13 6.50 -4.29 -4.87
C ALA A 13 7.11 -4.89 -3.61
N ILE A 14 7.39 -4.05 -2.61
CA ILE A 14 7.80 -4.50 -1.28
C ILE A 14 6.53 -4.80 -0.47
N VAL A 15 6.21 -6.07 -0.28
CA VAL A 15 5.02 -6.49 0.46
C VAL A 15 5.40 -7.07 1.83
N ARG A 16 4.81 -6.53 2.89
CA ARG A 16 5.01 -6.98 4.29
C ARG A 16 3.66 -7.19 4.97
N SER A 17 3.63 -8.03 6.00
CA SER A 17 2.45 -8.23 6.85
C SER A 17 2.79 -7.97 8.31
N ALA A 18 1.89 -7.34 9.04
CA ALA A 18 1.98 -7.09 10.48
C ALA A 18 0.59 -7.17 11.13
N GLY A 19 0.54 -7.55 12.41
CA GLY A 19 -0.70 -7.63 13.19
C GLY A 19 -0.85 -6.45 14.15
N LEU A 20 -2.10 -6.05 14.41
CA LEU A 20 -2.45 -5.04 15.43
C LEU A 20 -2.29 -5.55 16.87
N ALA A 21 -2.55 -6.84 17.09
CA ALA A 21 -2.33 -7.55 18.33
C ALA A 21 -1.60 -8.87 18.01
N ALA A 22 -0.41 -8.75 17.43
CA ALA A 22 0.34 -9.90 16.97
C ALA A 22 0.97 -10.65 18.15
N VAL A 23 0.86 -11.97 18.16
CA VAL A 23 1.70 -12.80 19.02
C VAL A 23 3.07 -12.91 18.35
N VAL A 24 3.96 -11.98 18.69
CA VAL A 24 5.24 -11.79 18.00
C VAL A 24 6.07 -13.08 18.01
N GLY A 25 6.57 -13.47 16.83
CA GLY A 25 7.39 -14.65 16.66
C GLY A 25 6.62 -15.94 16.40
N GLU A 26 5.29 -15.94 16.43
CA GLU A 26 4.53 -17.13 16.05
C GLU A 26 4.68 -17.44 14.55
N PRO A 27 4.80 -18.73 14.18
CA PRO A 27 4.77 -19.14 12.79
C PRO A 27 3.38 -18.94 12.18
N ALA A 28 3.30 -19.00 10.84
CA ALA A 28 2.01 -19.14 10.19
C ALA A 28 1.33 -20.45 10.61
N VAL A 29 0.00 -20.46 10.67
CA VAL A 29 -0.78 -21.68 10.94
C VAL A 29 -0.50 -22.75 9.87
N SER A 30 -0.45 -24.01 10.29
CA SER A 30 -0.08 -25.16 9.46
C SER A 30 -0.90 -25.28 8.18
N GLU A 31 -2.18 -25.01 8.27
CA GLU A 31 -3.17 -25.06 7.21
C GLU A 31 -2.84 -24.03 6.12
N VAL A 32 -2.42 -22.82 6.52
CA VAL A 32 -1.99 -21.77 5.60
C VAL A 32 -0.65 -22.12 4.96
N ILE A 33 0.28 -22.71 5.70
CA ILE A 33 1.57 -23.16 5.15
C ILE A 33 1.34 -24.24 4.09
N ALA A 34 0.55 -25.26 4.41
CA ALA A 34 0.25 -26.36 3.49
C ALA A 34 -0.47 -25.86 2.23
N LEU A 35 -1.48 -24.99 2.39
CA LEU A 35 -2.21 -24.43 1.26
C LEU A 35 -1.31 -23.62 0.33
N LEU A 36 -0.43 -22.77 0.88
CA LEU A 36 0.43 -21.93 0.06
C LEU A 36 1.63 -22.68 -0.52
N ALA A 37 2.09 -23.75 0.13
CA ALA A 37 3.09 -24.65 -0.43
C ALA A 37 2.60 -25.33 -1.73
N LEU A 38 1.32 -25.71 -1.81
CA LEU A 38 0.71 -26.24 -3.04
C LEU A 38 0.72 -25.22 -4.21
N ARG A 39 0.88 -23.93 -3.90
CA ARG A 39 0.97 -22.83 -4.87
C ARG A 39 2.42 -22.36 -5.10
N GLY A 40 3.41 -23.11 -4.61
CA GLY A 40 4.82 -22.80 -4.75
C GLY A 40 5.30 -21.62 -3.88
N ILE A 41 4.55 -21.27 -2.83
CA ILE A 41 4.89 -20.18 -1.90
C ILE A 41 5.32 -20.77 -0.57
N ASP A 42 6.57 -20.50 -0.17
CA ASP A 42 7.07 -20.89 1.15
C ASP A 42 6.71 -19.85 2.23
N LEU A 43 6.06 -20.31 3.29
CA LEU A 43 5.75 -19.52 4.50
C LEU A 43 6.38 -20.10 5.77
N PHE A 44 7.21 -21.13 5.69
CA PHE A 44 7.78 -21.80 6.86
C PHE A 44 8.61 -20.84 7.74
N SER A 45 9.32 -19.92 7.09
CA SER A 45 10.13 -18.89 7.75
C SER A 45 9.32 -17.67 8.23
N HIS A 46 8.01 -17.61 7.96
CA HIS A 46 7.17 -16.49 8.37
C HIS A 46 7.10 -16.40 9.89
N ARG A 47 7.19 -15.18 10.42
CA ARG A 47 7.02 -14.88 11.83
C ARG A 47 6.08 -13.70 11.98
N ALA A 48 5.11 -13.83 12.87
CA ALA A 48 4.20 -12.76 13.21
C ALA A 48 5.00 -11.57 13.78
N VAL A 49 4.68 -10.37 13.31
CA VAL A 49 5.30 -9.12 13.75
C VAL A 49 4.22 -8.13 14.16
N GLN A 50 4.50 -7.38 15.22
CA GLN A 50 3.63 -6.32 15.68
C GLN A 50 3.76 -5.10 14.77
N VAL A 51 2.64 -4.49 14.40
CA VAL A 51 2.65 -3.24 13.64
C VAL A 51 3.31 -2.14 14.46
N THR A 52 4.16 -1.35 13.79
CA THR A 52 4.86 -0.22 14.41
C THR A 52 4.63 1.05 13.60
N ARG A 53 4.88 2.21 14.22
CA ARG A 53 4.79 3.51 13.53
C ARG A 53 5.72 3.57 12.30
N SER A 54 6.95 3.08 12.40
CA SER A 54 7.90 3.08 11.27
C SER A 54 7.36 2.30 10.06
N MET A 55 6.78 1.11 10.29
CA MET A 55 6.14 0.34 9.23
C MET A 55 4.97 1.08 8.60
N CYS A 56 4.17 1.77 9.41
CA CYS A 56 3.09 2.61 8.92
C CYS A 56 3.61 3.81 8.13
N ASP A 57 4.72 4.44 8.54
CA ASP A 57 5.33 5.57 7.85
C ASP A 57 5.92 5.15 6.49
N GLU A 58 6.61 4.00 6.44
CA GLU A 58 7.24 3.43 5.24
C GLU A 58 6.25 2.91 4.19
N ALA A 59 5.05 2.50 4.60
CA ALA A 59 4.06 1.94 3.68
C ALA A 59 3.36 3.03 2.86
N ASP A 60 3.39 2.92 1.53
CA ASP A 60 2.56 3.73 0.63
C ASP A 60 1.07 3.36 0.72
N LEU A 61 0.80 2.08 1.00
CA LEU A 61 -0.53 1.49 1.08
C LEU A 61 -0.62 0.48 2.22
N ILE A 62 -1.70 0.53 3.01
CA ILE A 62 -1.98 -0.41 4.08
C ILE A 62 -3.33 -1.09 3.80
N LEU A 63 -3.32 -2.42 3.70
CA LEU A 63 -4.53 -3.23 3.52
C LEU A 63 -4.87 -3.98 4.81
N VAL A 64 -6.09 -3.77 5.33
CA VAL A 64 -6.60 -4.45 6.53
C VAL A 64 -7.75 -5.38 6.18
N MET A 65 -7.98 -6.42 7.00
CA MET A 65 -9.01 -7.43 6.72
C MET A 65 -10.42 -6.96 7.09
N SER A 66 -10.57 -6.03 8.05
CA SER A 66 -11.88 -5.62 8.55
C SER A 66 -11.97 -4.13 8.88
N ARG A 67 -13.20 -3.59 8.92
CA ARG A 67 -13.46 -2.23 9.39
C ARG A 67 -13.03 -2.02 10.84
N ALA A 68 -13.18 -3.04 11.68
CA ALA A 68 -12.72 -3.00 13.07
C ALA A 68 -11.19 -2.85 13.16
N GLN A 69 -10.43 -3.59 12.34
CA GLN A 69 -8.98 -3.41 12.24
C GLN A 69 -8.62 -2.01 11.72
N ARG A 70 -9.34 -1.50 10.72
CA ARG A 70 -9.14 -0.14 10.21
C ARG A 70 -9.31 0.91 11.32
N HIS A 71 -10.40 0.81 12.09
CA HIS A 71 -10.66 1.74 13.19
C HIS A 71 -9.56 1.65 14.25
N SER A 72 -9.22 0.43 14.69
CA SER A 72 -8.16 0.21 15.68
C SER A 72 -6.82 0.77 15.21
N LEU A 73 -6.48 0.60 13.93
CA LEU A 73 -5.26 1.16 13.35
C LEU A 73 -5.29 2.69 13.35
N HIS A 74 -6.44 3.31 13.04
CA HIS A 74 -6.57 4.77 13.06
C HIS A 74 -6.55 5.37 14.45
N ASP A 75 -7.00 4.64 15.46
CA ASP A 75 -6.94 5.08 16.86
C ASP A 75 -5.49 5.13 17.35
N VAL A 76 -4.68 4.14 16.97
CA VAL A 76 -3.26 4.07 17.35
C VAL A 76 -2.37 4.93 16.44
N PHE A 77 -2.67 5.00 15.14
CA PHE A 77 -1.88 5.68 14.12
C PHE A 77 -2.74 6.61 13.25
N PRO A 78 -3.21 7.77 13.76
CA PRO A 78 -4.11 8.66 13.03
C PRO A 78 -3.54 9.19 11.69
N HIS A 79 -2.22 9.30 11.57
CA HIS A 79 -1.52 9.76 10.37
C HIS A 79 -1.62 8.78 9.18
N THR A 80 -2.09 7.56 9.42
CA THR A 80 -2.32 6.56 8.34
C THR A 80 -3.63 6.78 7.58
N ARG A 81 -4.49 7.70 8.04
CA ARG A 81 -5.73 8.06 7.34
C ARG A 81 -5.39 8.51 5.91
N GLY A 82 -6.12 7.96 4.93
CA GLY A 82 -5.90 8.21 3.51
C GLY A 82 -5.09 7.14 2.78
N LYS A 83 -4.33 6.30 3.50
CA LYS A 83 -3.59 5.17 2.91
C LYS A 83 -4.00 3.79 3.44
N VAL A 84 -5.07 3.72 4.25
CA VAL A 84 -5.59 2.46 4.79
C VAL A 84 -6.89 2.07 4.09
N PHE A 85 -6.92 0.88 3.51
CA PHE A 85 -8.05 0.34 2.77
C PHE A 85 -8.39 -1.07 3.23
N LEU A 86 -9.63 -1.51 2.95
CA LEU A 86 -10.03 -2.89 3.19
C LEU A 86 -9.47 -3.77 2.08
N LEU A 87 -8.96 -4.95 2.44
CA LEU A 87 -8.60 -5.96 1.45
C LEU A 87 -9.87 -6.47 0.74
N GLY A 88 -10.91 -6.78 1.52
CA GLY A 88 -12.19 -7.29 1.02
C GLY A 88 -12.91 -6.29 0.12
N ASP A 89 -13.41 -6.76 -1.02
CA ASP A 89 -14.22 -5.95 -1.94
C ASP A 89 -15.59 -5.67 -1.31
N GLY A 90 -15.79 -4.46 -0.80
CA GLY A 90 -17.03 -4.01 -0.16
C GLY A 90 -17.29 -4.55 1.26
N GLY A 91 -16.42 -5.40 1.79
CA GLY A 91 -16.71 -6.20 2.99
C GLY A 91 -15.53 -6.47 3.91
N ASP A 92 -15.86 -6.91 5.12
CA ASP A 92 -14.88 -7.46 6.05
C ASP A 92 -14.58 -8.91 5.64
N VAL A 93 -13.31 -9.31 5.73
CA VAL A 93 -12.89 -10.70 5.62
C VAL A 93 -12.93 -11.30 7.02
N ALA A 94 -13.72 -12.37 7.20
CA ALA A 94 -13.80 -13.06 8.48
C ALA A 94 -12.45 -13.74 8.81
N ASP A 95 -12.04 -13.69 10.08
CA ASP A 95 -10.87 -14.41 10.56
C ASP A 95 -11.22 -15.90 10.76
N PRO A 96 -10.60 -16.83 10.03
CA PRO A 96 -10.90 -18.25 10.15
C PRO A 96 -10.19 -18.95 11.32
N TYR A 97 -9.41 -18.23 12.12
CA TYR A 97 -8.63 -18.84 13.19
C TYR A 97 -9.49 -19.65 14.17
N GLY A 98 -9.15 -20.94 14.34
CA GLY A 98 -9.87 -21.87 15.21
C GLY A 98 -11.27 -22.29 14.73
N GLN A 99 -11.65 -21.95 13.50
CA GLN A 99 -12.94 -22.32 12.90
C GLN A 99 -12.83 -23.57 12.03
N SER A 100 -13.97 -24.05 11.50
CA SER A 100 -14.00 -25.20 10.59
C SER A 100 -13.35 -24.92 9.23
N ASP A 101 -12.90 -25.98 8.55
CA ASP A 101 -12.31 -25.91 7.21
C ASP A 101 -13.18 -25.13 6.20
N ALA A 102 -14.51 -25.22 6.32
CA ALA A 102 -15.44 -24.47 5.47
C ALA A 102 -15.31 -22.95 5.66
N HIS A 103 -15.15 -22.47 6.90
CA HIS A 103 -14.91 -21.05 7.18
C HIS A 103 -13.53 -20.62 6.70
N PHE A 104 -12.53 -21.47 6.90
CA PHE A 104 -11.19 -21.23 6.37
C PHE A 104 -11.20 -21.05 4.85
N ASN A 105 -11.81 -21.98 4.12
CA ASN A 105 -11.93 -21.91 2.66
C ASN A 105 -12.73 -20.69 2.20
N ALA A 106 -13.82 -20.34 2.89
CA ALA A 106 -14.59 -19.14 2.56
C ALA A 106 -13.77 -17.85 2.73
N SER A 107 -13.05 -17.69 3.84
CA SER A 107 -12.16 -16.55 4.06
C SER A 107 -11.02 -16.53 3.04
N PHE A 108 -10.48 -17.71 2.72
CA PHE A 108 -9.45 -17.88 1.72
C PHE A 108 -9.90 -17.39 0.33
N ASP A 109 -11.08 -17.83 -0.13
CA ASP A 109 -11.62 -17.46 -1.43
C ASP A 109 -11.85 -15.95 -1.57
N VAL A 110 -12.29 -15.30 -0.47
CA VAL A 110 -12.43 -13.84 -0.44
C VAL A 110 -11.06 -13.18 -0.57
N ILE A 111 -10.05 -13.64 0.17
CA ILE A 111 -8.69 -13.12 0.09
C ILE A 111 -8.12 -13.29 -1.32
N ASP A 112 -8.23 -14.47 -1.92
CA ASP A 112 -7.64 -14.77 -3.23
C ASP A 112 -8.22 -13.85 -4.33
N ARG A 113 -9.56 -13.69 -4.36
CA ARG A 113 -10.23 -12.77 -5.29
C ARG A 113 -9.85 -11.31 -5.04
N SER A 114 -9.82 -10.89 -3.77
CA SER A 114 -9.44 -9.52 -3.42
C SER A 114 -8.02 -9.19 -3.86
N ILE A 115 -7.07 -10.11 -3.66
CA ILE A 115 -5.68 -9.94 -4.06
C ILE A 115 -5.58 -9.76 -5.58
N GLU A 116 -6.36 -10.53 -6.34
CA GLU A 116 -6.41 -10.40 -7.80
C GLU A 116 -6.90 -9.02 -8.26
N GLN A 117 -7.94 -8.48 -7.60
CA GLN A 117 -8.43 -7.14 -7.88
C GLN A 117 -7.41 -6.06 -7.51
N TRP A 118 -6.79 -6.16 -6.34
CA TRP A 118 -5.77 -5.22 -5.89
C TRP A 118 -4.54 -5.23 -6.79
N ALA A 119 -4.05 -6.41 -7.20
CA ALA A 119 -2.93 -6.52 -8.13
C ALA A 119 -3.21 -5.78 -9.44
N ARG A 120 -4.36 -6.05 -10.08
CA ARG A 120 -4.78 -5.36 -11.32
C ARG A 120 -4.84 -3.84 -11.14
N ARG A 121 -5.39 -3.38 -10.01
CA ARG A 121 -5.51 -1.94 -9.72
C ARG A 121 -4.12 -1.30 -9.65
N LEU A 122 -3.21 -1.89 -8.88
CA LEU A 122 -1.85 -1.36 -8.66
C LEU A 122 -0.99 -1.40 -9.93
N GLU A 123 -1.17 -2.41 -10.78
CA GLU A 123 -0.53 -2.48 -12.10
C GLU A 123 -1.06 -1.38 -13.04
N SER A 124 -2.37 -1.13 -13.02
CA SER A 124 -2.99 -0.10 -13.87
C SER A 124 -2.56 1.33 -13.49
N GLU A 125 -2.38 1.60 -12.19
CA GLU A 125 -1.90 2.88 -11.68
C GLU A 125 -0.39 3.07 -11.98
N SER A 126 0.39 1.98 -12.02
CA SER A 126 1.83 2.02 -12.37
C SER A 126 2.11 2.32 -13.86
N SER A 127 1.11 2.21 -14.74
CA SER A 127 1.22 2.55 -16.16
C SER A 127 0.97 4.05 -16.45
N VAL A 128 0.50 4.80 -15.45
CA VAL A 128 0.28 6.25 -15.60
C VAL A 128 1.61 6.97 -15.38
N GLN A 129 2.28 7.32 -16.50
CA GLN A 129 3.48 8.18 -16.45
C GLN A 129 3.17 9.47 -15.68
N PRO A 130 4.11 9.98 -14.85
CA PRO A 130 3.95 11.28 -14.24
C PRO A 130 3.92 12.31 -15.37
N THR A 131 2.76 12.92 -15.61
CA THR A 131 2.67 14.09 -16.47
C THR A 131 3.39 15.21 -15.72
N VAL A 132 4.70 15.34 -15.97
CA VAL A 132 5.46 16.55 -15.64
C VAL A 132 4.73 17.68 -16.34
N THR A 133 3.90 18.40 -15.58
CA THR A 133 3.36 19.66 -16.03
C THR A 133 4.53 20.64 -15.96
N ASP A 134 5.25 20.72 -17.07
CA ASP A 134 6.24 21.75 -17.37
C ASP A 134 5.56 23.11 -17.23
N ARG A 135 5.59 23.69 -16.02
CA ARG A 135 5.34 25.12 -15.84
C ARG A 135 6.57 25.86 -16.34
N ARG A 136 6.66 26.00 -17.67
CA ARG A 136 7.30 27.18 -18.25
C ARG A 136 6.49 28.38 -17.81
N ILE A 137 6.87 28.94 -16.67
CA ILE A 137 6.57 30.34 -16.39
C ILE A 137 7.44 31.12 -17.39
N GLY A 138 6.83 31.43 -18.53
CA GLY A 138 7.32 32.44 -19.44
C GLY A 138 7.35 33.77 -18.70
N CYS A 139 8.50 34.11 -18.14
CA CYS A 139 8.78 35.45 -17.67
C CYS A 139 9.18 36.25 -18.91
N THR A 140 8.21 36.93 -19.52
CA THR A 140 8.47 37.92 -20.58
C THR A 140 9.25 39.11 -20.00
N PRO A 141 10.25 39.65 -20.71
CA PRO A 141 10.92 40.87 -20.26
C PRO A 141 9.99 42.06 -20.50
N HIS A 142 9.60 42.74 -19.41
CA HIS A 142 8.90 44.01 -19.47
C HIS A 142 9.90 45.09 -19.89
N ALA A 143 9.76 45.57 -21.13
CA ALA A 143 10.47 46.75 -21.61
C ALA A 143 10.00 47.97 -20.82
N ILE A 144 10.92 48.60 -20.09
CA ILE A 144 10.72 49.95 -19.55
C ILE A 144 11.51 50.89 -20.45
N ASP A 145 10.74 51.64 -21.23
CA ASP A 145 11.19 52.79 -22.01
C ASP A 145 11.45 53.95 -21.02
N HIS A 146 12.71 54.40 -20.95
CA HIS A 146 13.06 55.67 -20.32
C HIS A 146 13.85 56.52 -21.31
N SER A 147 13.10 57.32 -22.07
CA SER A 147 13.62 58.53 -22.69
C SER A 147 13.85 59.62 -21.63
N ALA A 148 15.10 60.06 -21.49
CA ALA A 148 15.55 61.39 -21.01
C ALA A 148 17.10 61.38 -21.03
N ALA A 149 17.76 61.97 -22.03
CA ALA A 149 18.16 63.37 -22.11
C ALA A 149 19.58 63.68 -21.56
N ARG A 150 20.45 64.07 -22.49
CA ARG A 150 21.58 65.05 -22.42
C ARG A 150 22.95 64.66 -21.81
N ALA A 151 23.94 65.37 -22.36
CA ALA A 151 25.39 65.47 -22.06
C ALA A 151 26.24 64.31 -22.62
N GLU A 152 27.35 64.49 -23.34
CA GLU A 152 28.25 65.64 -23.56
C GLU A 152 29.10 65.41 -24.83
N ALA A 153 29.41 66.50 -25.54
CA ALA A 153 30.39 66.54 -26.60
C ALA A 153 31.79 66.74 -26.00
N GLY A 154 32.79 66.00 -26.48
CA GLY A 154 34.18 66.17 -26.04
C GLY A 154 35.19 65.52 -26.97
N ALA A 155 35.97 66.40 -27.62
CA ALA A 155 37.24 66.20 -28.35
C ALA A 155 37.21 65.54 -29.73
#